data_AF-A7VJP0-F1
#
_entry.id   AF-A7VJP0-F1
#
_cell.length_a   1.000
_cell.length_b   1.000
_cell.length_c   1.000
_cell.angle_alpha   90.00
_cell.angle_beta   90.00
_cell.angle_gamma   90.00
#
_symmetry.space_group_name_H-M   'P 1'
#
loop_
_entity.id
_entity.type
_entity.pdbx_description
1 polymer ?
#
loop_
_entity_poly.entity_id
_entity_poly.type
_entity_poly.pdbx_seq_one_letter_code
_entity_poly.pdbx_strand_id
1 'polypeptide(L)'
;YNHNFSAANNEHHIEAHVEINGDANLDFLTIPLTFPEMRLPYTTLTTPSLKDFSIWEETGLKEFLKTTKQSFDLSVKAQYKKNKDKHSIAIPLGVFYEFISQKVSSLDGHSEKARDNVLDFLTTSYNEAKNIPRNIPRNQLKLSLPDFKELSTINEIFIPAMGNITYDFSFKSSVITLNTNVGLFNQSDIVAHFLSSSVFVIDALQYKLEGTSRLTRKRGWKLATALSLSNKFVEGSHDSTISLIKKNIEASVTTTAKVHLPILRMNFKQELSGNTKSKPTLSSSTELKYDFNSSKLYSTAKGAVDHKLSLEALTSYFSIESSTKGDIKGSVLLREYSGSVASEASTYLNAKGSRSSVKLQGA
;
A
#
# COMPACT_ATOMS: atom_id res chain seq x y z
N TYR A 1 -28.85 3.73 19.57
CA TYR A 1 -27.68 2.97 19.11
C TYR A 1 -28.15 1.62 18.61
N ASN A 2 -27.88 1.30 17.35
CA ASN A 2 -28.22 0.02 16.73
C ASN A 2 -26.96 -0.55 16.08
N HIS A 3 -26.78 -1.87 16.15
CA HIS A 3 -25.65 -2.55 15.52
C HIS A 3 -26.13 -3.87 14.90
N ASN A 4 -25.62 -4.16 13.70
CA ASN A 4 -25.89 -5.38 12.98
C ASN A 4 -24.57 -5.96 12.48
N PHE A 5 -24.31 -7.21 12.84
CA PHE A 5 -23.11 -7.93 12.43
C PHE A 5 -23.55 -9.25 11.80
N SER A 6 -23.10 -9.51 10.58
CA SER A 6 -23.33 -10.80 9.94
C SER A 6 -22.05 -11.30 9.28
N ALA A 7 -21.88 -12.61 9.31
CA ALA A 7 -20.83 -13.30 8.58
C ALA A 7 -21.43 -14.58 7.98
N ALA A 8 -21.17 -14.81 6.70
CA ALA A 8 -21.68 -15.95 5.96
C ALA A 8 -20.59 -16.59 5.11
N ASN A 9 -20.65 -17.91 4.98
CA ASN A 9 -19.75 -18.70 4.16
C ASN A 9 -20.56 -19.80 3.48
N ASN A 10 -20.58 -19.80 2.15
CA ASN A 10 -21.22 -20.84 1.33
C ASN A 10 -20.29 -21.29 0.20
N GLU A 11 -20.77 -22.15 -0.70
CA GLU A 11 -19.97 -22.68 -1.81
C GLU A 11 -19.44 -21.59 -2.76
N HIS A 12 -20.11 -20.44 -2.86
CA HIS A 12 -19.82 -19.41 -3.86
C HIS A 12 -19.11 -18.18 -3.29
N HIS A 13 -19.35 -17.80 -2.04
CA HIS A 13 -18.76 -16.62 -1.44
C HIS A 13 -18.59 -16.73 0.09
N ILE A 14 -17.69 -15.91 0.60
CA ILE A 14 -17.55 -15.57 2.02
C ILE A 14 -17.87 -14.08 2.12
N GLU A 15 -18.69 -13.68 3.07
CA GLU A 15 -18.99 -12.26 3.29
C GLU A 15 -19.09 -11.94 4.77
N ALA A 16 -18.73 -10.70 5.10
CA ALA A 16 -18.87 -10.12 6.43
C ALA A 16 -19.45 -8.71 6.27
N HIS A 17 -20.42 -8.38 7.13
CA HIS A 17 -21.11 -7.10 7.11
C HIS A 17 -21.22 -6.56 8.53
N VAL A 18 -20.96 -5.26 8.66
CA VAL A 18 -21.10 -4.50 9.88
C VAL A 18 -21.86 -3.22 9.58
N GLU A 19 -22.97 -3.00 10.27
CA GLU A 19 -23.69 -1.73 10.26
C GLU A 19 -23.82 -1.23 11.70
N ILE A 20 -23.48 0.03 11.93
CA ILE A 20 -23.62 0.67 13.23
C ILE A 20 -24.20 2.06 13.05
N ASN A 21 -25.31 2.33 13.73
CA ASN A 21 -25.96 3.63 13.70
C ASN A 21 -26.08 4.16 15.13
N GLY A 22 -25.73 5.43 15.32
CA GLY A 22 -25.77 6.08 16.62
C GLY A 22 -26.29 7.50 16.51
N ASP A 23 -27.13 7.87 17.47
CA ASP A 23 -27.64 9.23 17.65
C ASP A 23 -27.19 9.76 19.01
N ALA A 24 -26.79 11.02 19.05
CA ALA A 24 -26.42 11.73 20.27
C ALA A 24 -27.09 13.11 20.27
N ASN A 25 -27.67 13.49 21.41
CA ASN A 25 -28.20 14.83 21.59
C ASN A 25 -27.25 15.65 22.48
N LEU A 26 -26.68 16.72 21.93
CA LEU A 26 -25.79 17.66 22.61
C LEU A 26 -26.47 18.98 22.97
N ASP A 27 -27.80 19.03 23.05
CA ASP A 27 -28.56 20.24 23.39
C ASP A 27 -28.11 20.87 24.73
N PHE A 28 -27.54 20.08 25.65
CA PHE A 28 -26.96 20.60 26.90
C PHE A 28 -25.86 21.65 26.67
N LEU A 29 -25.16 21.63 25.53
CA LEU A 29 -24.14 22.62 25.17
C LEU A 29 -24.73 24.00 24.89
N THR A 30 -26.03 24.07 24.60
CA THR A 30 -26.75 25.34 24.38
C THR A 30 -27.18 26.00 25.70
N ILE A 31 -27.17 25.24 26.80
CA ILE A 31 -27.58 25.75 28.10
C ILE A 31 -26.58 26.82 28.57
N PRO A 32 -27.03 28.06 28.84
CA PRO A 32 -26.14 29.12 29.30
C PRO A 32 -25.55 28.79 30.67
N LEU A 33 -24.23 28.91 30.79
CA LEU A 33 -23.49 28.74 32.04
C LEU A 33 -23.18 30.10 32.66
N THR A 34 -23.28 30.17 33.98
CA THR A 34 -22.87 31.33 34.76
C THR A 34 -21.73 30.94 35.69
N PHE A 35 -20.58 31.57 35.49
CA PHE A 35 -19.41 31.47 36.35
C PHE A 35 -19.34 32.72 37.24
N PRO A 36 -19.49 32.59 38.57
CA PRO A 36 -19.36 33.72 39.47
C PRO A 36 -17.91 34.21 39.54
N GLU A 37 -17.72 35.43 40.03
CA GLU A 37 -16.38 35.91 40.38
C GLU A 37 -15.81 35.04 41.50
N MET A 38 -14.60 34.52 41.31
CA MET A 38 -13.94 33.65 42.29
C MET A 38 -12.51 34.11 42.55
N ARG A 39 -12.09 34.11 43.82
CA ARG A 39 -10.68 34.27 44.19
C ARG A 39 -9.96 32.95 44.00
N LEU A 40 -8.94 32.94 43.15
CA LEU A 40 -8.12 31.76 42.92
C LEU A 40 -7.25 31.49 44.17
N PRO A 41 -7.30 30.28 44.76
CA PRO A 41 -6.52 29.94 45.95
C PRO A 41 -5.02 30.21 45.75
N TYR A 42 -4.37 30.74 46.79
CA TYR A 42 -2.93 31.05 46.80
C TYR A 42 -2.48 32.15 45.82
N THR A 43 -3.41 32.90 45.23
CA THR A 43 -3.13 34.09 44.41
C THR A 43 -4.02 35.27 44.85
N THR A 44 -3.66 36.50 44.45
CA THR A 44 -4.52 37.68 44.62
C THR A 44 -5.47 37.90 43.43
N LEU A 45 -5.48 36.98 42.46
CA LEU A 45 -6.23 37.11 41.22
C LEU A 45 -7.70 36.67 41.43
N THR A 46 -8.62 37.51 40.97
CA THR A 46 -10.05 37.16 40.83
C THR A 46 -10.36 36.84 39.37
N THR A 47 -11.07 35.74 39.14
CA THR A 47 -11.63 35.44 37.82
C THR A 47 -12.86 36.31 37.59
N PRO A 48 -13.02 36.97 36.43
CA PRO A 48 -14.20 37.79 36.16
C PRO A 48 -15.48 36.94 36.14
N SER A 49 -16.61 37.53 36.53
CA SER A 49 -17.90 36.86 36.41
C SER A 49 -18.31 36.76 34.94
N LEU A 50 -18.65 35.56 34.49
CA LEU A 50 -19.24 35.29 33.17
C LEU A 50 -20.68 34.85 33.36
N LYS A 51 -21.62 35.56 32.77
CA LYS A 51 -23.05 35.21 32.78
C LYS A 51 -23.47 34.80 31.38
N ASP A 52 -24.45 33.90 31.32
CA ASP A 52 -25.11 33.49 30.09
C ASP A 52 -24.18 32.94 28.99
N PHE A 53 -23.07 32.30 29.39
CA PHE A 53 -22.08 31.76 28.47
C PHE A 53 -22.55 30.44 27.86
N SER A 54 -22.87 30.43 26.56
CA SER A 54 -23.22 29.22 25.83
C SER A 54 -21.98 28.59 25.21
N ILE A 55 -21.62 27.37 25.63
CA ILE A 55 -20.47 26.65 25.06
C ILE A 55 -20.69 26.45 23.56
N TRP A 56 -21.92 26.17 23.12
CA TRP A 56 -22.27 25.96 21.72
C TRP A 56 -21.97 27.17 20.83
N GLU A 57 -22.36 28.37 21.26
CA GLU A 57 -22.19 29.61 20.50
C GLU A 57 -20.77 30.17 20.62
N GLU A 58 -20.21 30.19 21.83
CA GLU A 58 -19.00 30.97 22.14
C GLU A 58 -17.68 30.24 21.84
N THR A 59 -17.69 28.90 21.71
CA THR A 59 -16.47 28.11 21.48
C THR A 59 -16.22 27.76 20.01
N GLY A 60 -17.12 28.15 19.10
CA GLY A 60 -17.07 27.77 17.69
C GLY A 60 -17.56 26.35 17.38
N LEU A 61 -18.04 25.60 18.39
CA LEU A 61 -18.61 24.26 18.20
C LEU A 61 -19.81 24.27 17.26
N LYS A 62 -20.65 25.31 17.30
CA LYS A 62 -21.76 25.49 16.34
C LYS A 62 -21.29 25.49 14.89
N GLU A 63 -20.19 26.18 14.60
CA GLU A 63 -19.66 26.25 13.24
C GLU A 63 -19.04 24.93 12.79
N PHE A 64 -18.45 24.18 13.72
CA PHE A 64 -17.83 22.89 13.44
C PHE A 64 -18.86 21.76 13.30
N LEU A 65 -19.71 21.56 14.32
CA LEU A 65 -20.66 20.45 14.43
C LEU A 65 -21.97 20.68 13.67
N LYS A 66 -22.26 21.93 13.28
CA LYS A 66 -23.45 22.41 12.54
C LYS A 66 -24.81 22.23 13.24
N THR A 67 -24.98 21.22 14.08
CA THR A 67 -26.22 20.90 14.79
C THR A 67 -25.92 20.23 16.13
N THR A 68 -26.74 20.43 17.16
CA THR A 68 -26.60 19.72 18.46
C THR A 68 -27.09 18.27 18.38
N LYS A 69 -27.97 17.97 17.42
CA LYS A 69 -28.41 16.61 17.11
C LYS A 69 -27.39 15.96 16.19
N GLN A 70 -26.57 15.10 16.76
CA GLN A 70 -25.51 14.38 16.06
C GLN A 70 -26.01 12.98 15.72
N SER A 71 -25.70 12.52 14.52
CA SER A 71 -25.91 11.13 14.12
C SER A 71 -24.72 10.65 13.31
N PHE A 72 -24.50 9.34 13.34
CA PHE A 72 -23.56 8.68 12.44
C PHE A 72 -24.11 7.33 11.98
N ASP A 73 -23.74 6.98 10.75
CA ASP A 73 -23.97 5.69 10.11
C ASP A 73 -22.61 5.13 9.67
N LEU A 74 -22.30 3.91 10.09
CA LEU A 74 -21.13 3.15 9.65
C LEU A 74 -21.63 1.90 8.93
N SER A 75 -21.13 1.65 7.72
CA SER A 75 -21.34 0.42 6.97
C SER A 75 -20.00 -0.11 6.47
N VAL A 76 -19.71 -1.36 6.77
CA VAL A 76 -18.52 -2.08 6.29
C VAL A 76 -18.96 -3.41 5.71
N LYS A 77 -18.63 -3.65 4.46
CA LYS A 77 -18.92 -4.88 3.74
C LYS A 77 -17.65 -5.44 3.12
N ALA A 78 -17.28 -6.65 3.49
CA ALA A 78 -16.20 -7.39 2.86
C ALA A 78 -16.77 -8.64 2.20
N GLN A 79 -16.43 -8.92 0.95
CA GLN A 79 -16.87 -10.11 0.24
C GLN A 79 -15.72 -10.73 -0.54
N TYR A 80 -15.58 -12.05 -0.40
CA TYR A 80 -14.71 -12.89 -1.22
C TYR A 80 -15.56 -13.85 -2.04
N LYS A 81 -15.62 -13.66 -3.36
CA LYS A 81 -16.25 -14.59 -4.30
C LYS A 81 -15.25 -15.67 -4.67
N LYS A 82 -15.53 -16.91 -4.28
CA LYS A 82 -14.63 -18.06 -4.50
C LYS A 82 -14.45 -18.32 -6.00
N ASN A 83 -13.24 -18.68 -6.40
CA ASN A 83 -12.97 -19.18 -7.75
C ASN A 83 -13.20 -20.70 -7.79
N LYS A 84 -13.84 -21.18 -8.87
CA LYS A 84 -14.04 -22.62 -9.09
C LYS A 84 -12.81 -23.29 -9.73
N ASP A 85 -11.95 -22.51 -10.38
CA ASP A 85 -10.71 -22.99 -10.98
C ASP A 85 -9.71 -23.37 -9.87
N LYS A 86 -8.91 -24.41 -10.11
CA LYS A 86 -7.88 -24.90 -9.19
C LYS A 86 -6.56 -25.05 -9.94
N HIS A 87 -5.46 -24.70 -9.28
CA HIS A 87 -4.10 -24.97 -9.73
C HIS A 87 -3.58 -26.20 -9.01
N SER A 88 -3.07 -27.19 -9.74
CA SER A 88 -2.36 -28.31 -9.14
C SER A 88 -0.89 -27.94 -8.94
N ILE A 89 -0.38 -28.16 -7.73
CA ILE A 89 1.05 -28.21 -7.46
C ILE A 89 1.41 -29.68 -7.34
N ALA A 90 2.21 -30.16 -8.29
CA ALA A 90 2.82 -31.48 -8.17
C ALA A 90 3.81 -31.45 -7.00
N ILE A 91 3.47 -32.10 -5.90
CA ILE A 91 4.40 -32.32 -4.79
C ILE A 91 4.65 -33.83 -4.78
N PRO A 92 5.91 -34.27 -4.95
CA PRO A 92 6.24 -35.69 -4.89
C PRO A 92 6.22 -36.16 -3.42
N LEU A 93 5.04 -36.11 -2.77
CA LEU A 93 4.86 -36.56 -1.39
C LEU A 93 5.18 -38.06 -1.24
N GLY A 94 5.10 -38.84 -2.33
CA GLY A 94 5.62 -40.21 -2.37
C GLY A 94 7.12 -40.31 -2.04
N VAL A 95 7.95 -39.42 -2.60
CA VAL A 95 9.41 -39.39 -2.34
C VAL A 95 9.68 -38.89 -0.92
N PHE A 96 8.92 -37.89 -0.45
CA PHE A 96 9.01 -37.41 0.92
C PHE A 96 8.59 -38.50 1.93
N TYR A 97 7.57 -39.28 1.62
CA TYR A 97 7.14 -40.43 2.41
C TYR A 97 8.20 -41.54 2.44
N GLU A 98 8.80 -41.90 1.31
CA GLU A 98 9.91 -42.86 1.26
C GLU A 98 11.06 -42.41 2.16
N PHE A 99 11.42 -41.13 2.12
CA PHE A 99 12.47 -40.57 2.96
C PHE A 99 12.15 -40.65 4.46
N ILE A 100 10.92 -40.28 4.87
CA ILE A 100 10.51 -40.34 6.28
C ILE A 100 10.36 -41.79 6.74
N SER A 101 9.77 -42.68 5.95
CA SER A 101 9.64 -44.10 6.29
C SER A 101 11.00 -44.79 6.44
N GLN A 102 11.99 -44.47 5.60
CA GLN A 102 13.38 -44.93 5.77
C GLN A 102 14.01 -44.41 7.07
N LYS A 103 13.75 -43.16 7.45
CA LYS A 103 14.25 -42.60 8.72
C LYS A 103 13.58 -43.24 9.93
N VAL A 104 12.28 -43.51 9.87
CA VAL A 104 11.54 -44.18 10.95
C VAL A 104 12.01 -45.63 11.14
N SER A 105 12.22 -46.40 10.07
CA SER A 105 12.77 -47.76 10.19
C SER A 105 14.19 -47.78 10.77
N SER A 106 15.00 -46.74 10.51
CA SER A 106 16.32 -46.60 11.15
C SER A 106 16.23 -46.26 12.66
N LEU A 107 15.15 -45.58 13.07
CA LEU A 107 14.86 -45.25 14.47
C LEU A 107 14.40 -46.49 15.24
N ASP A 108 13.60 -47.37 14.62
CA ASP A 108 13.21 -48.66 15.20
C ASP A 108 14.45 -49.47 15.61
N GLY A 109 15.47 -49.56 14.74
CA GLY A 109 16.71 -50.26 15.07
C GLY A 109 17.48 -49.65 16.25
N HIS A 110 17.47 -48.31 16.40
CA HIS A 110 18.10 -47.65 17.56
C HIS A 110 17.30 -47.85 18.85
N SER A 111 15.97 -47.85 18.75
CA SER A 111 15.06 -48.12 19.87
C SER A 111 15.20 -49.57 20.33
N GLU A 112 15.26 -50.53 19.41
CA GLU A 112 15.52 -51.95 19.71
C GLU A 112 16.87 -52.13 20.40
N LYS A 113 17.92 -51.46 19.91
CA LYS A 113 19.25 -51.51 20.55
C LYS A 113 19.25 -50.89 21.95
N ALA A 114 18.59 -49.74 22.14
CA ALA A 114 18.46 -49.11 23.45
C ALA A 114 17.66 -50.00 24.41
N ARG A 115 16.59 -50.63 23.94
CA ARG A 115 15.78 -51.59 24.68
C ARG A 115 16.58 -52.82 25.08
N ASP A 116 17.34 -53.40 24.16
CA ASP A 116 18.19 -54.55 24.44
C ASP A 116 19.25 -54.21 25.50
N ASN A 117 19.86 -53.02 25.42
CA ASN A 117 20.81 -52.55 26.42
C ASN A 117 20.16 -52.37 27.80
N VAL A 118 18.95 -51.82 27.88
CA VAL A 118 18.21 -51.67 29.14
C VAL A 118 17.83 -53.03 29.71
N LEU A 119 17.38 -53.96 28.86
CA LEU A 119 17.00 -55.31 29.30
C LEU A 119 18.22 -56.11 29.79
N ASP A 120 19.36 -55.99 29.10
CA ASP A 120 20.63 -56.60 29.49
C ASP A 120 21.14 -56.02 30.81
N PHE A 121 21.08 -54.69 30.98
CA PHE A 121 21.41 -54.03 32.24
C PHE A 121 20.52 -54.50 33.39
N LEU A 122 19.19 -54.54 33.19
CA LEU A 122 18.25 -55.00 34.21
C LEU A 122 18.45 -56.49 34.56
N THR A 123 18.72 -57.32 33.56
CA THR A 123 18.98 -58.75 33.76
C THR A 123 20.27 -58.97 34.53
N THR A 124 21.34 -58.25 34.17
CA THR A 124 22.64 -58.29 34.85
C THR A 124 22.51 -57.83 36.30
N SER A 125 21.88 -56.67 36.52
CA SER A 125 21.66 -56.11 37.86
C SER A 125 20.82 -57.03 38.75
N TYR A 126 19.76 -57.65 38.20
CA TYR A 126 18.95 -58.61 38.94
C TYR A 126 19.72 -59.87 39.32
N ASN A 127 20.54 -60.40 38.41
CA ASN A 127 21.35 -61.59 38.65
C ASN A 127 22.44 -61.33 39.72
N GLU A 128 23.09 -60.16 39.69
CA GLU A 128 24.05 -59.75 40.73
C GLU A 128 23.40 -59.60 42.11
N ALA A 129 22.20 -58.99 42.18
CA ALA A 129 21.55 -58.73 43.45
C ALA A 129 21.05 -60.00 44.17
N LYS A 130 20.75 -61.08 43.43
CA LYS A 130 20.05 -62.25 43.97
C LYS A 130 20.82 -63.57 43.85
N ASN A 131 22.01 -63.58 43.24
CA ASN A 131 22.86 -64.77 43.02
C ASN A 131 22.11 -65.98 42.43
N ILE A 132 21.06 -65.76 41.62
CA ILE A 132 20.28 -66.80 40.94
C ILE A 132 19.98 -66.32 39.51
N PRO A 133 20.38 -67.07 38.44
CA PRO A 133 20.12 -66.65 37.06
C PRO A 133 18.64 -66.74 36.69
N ARG A 134 18.04 -65.64 36.21
CA ARG A 134 16.70 -65.67 35.60
C ARG A 134 16.67 -64.87 34.29
N ASN A 135 16.10 -65.47 33.23
CA ASN A 135 15.97 -64.84 31.92
C ASN A 135 14.64 -64.07 31.83
N ILE A 136 14.67 -62.78 31.49
CA ILE A 136 13.48 -61.94 31.32
C ILE A 136 13.00 -62.04 29.86
N PRO A 137 11.73 -62.40 29.59
CA PRO A 137 11.26 -62.63 28.22
C PRO A 137 11.23 -61.34 27.38
N ARG A 138 11.95 -61.34 26.26
CA ARG A 138 12.17 -60.24 25.30
C ARG A 138 10.94 -59.78 24.50
N ASN A 139 9.71 -60.26 24.74
CA ASN A 139 8.62 -60.13 23.76
C ASN A 139 7.49 -59.12 24.10
N GLN A 140 7.55 -58.39 25.22
CA GLN A 140 6.37 -57.65 25.72
C GLN A 140 6.34 -56.13 25.52
N LEU A 141 7.34 -55.50 24.87
CA LEU A 141 7.35 -54.05 24.62
C LEU A 141 7.56 -53.80 23.12
N LYS A 142 6.46 -53.73 22.36
CA LYS A 142 6.45 -53.36 20.94
C LYS A 142 5.78 -52.00 20.80
N LEU A 143 6.57 -50.95 20.55
CA LEU A 143 6.06 -49.61 20.27
C LEU A 143 5.87 -49.50 18.76
N SER A 144 4.66 -49.66 18.25
CA SER A 144 4.38 -49.49 16.82
C SER A 144 3.85 -48.09 16.54
N LEU A 145 4.52 -47.34 15.66
CA LEU A 145 4.04 -46.05 15.17
C LEU A 145 2.86 -46.25 14.17
N PRO A 146 1.94 -45.27 14.04
CA PRO A 146 0.84 -45.36 13.06
C PRO A 146 1.35 -45.38 11.62
N ASP A 147 0.69 -46.16 10.75
CA ASP A 147 0.98 -46.22 9.30
C ASP A 147 0.28 -45.06 8.57
N PHE A 148 1.06 -44.18 7.94
CA PHE A 148 0.58 -43.00 7.21
C PHE A 148 0.52 -43.21 5.68
N LYS A 149 0.37 -44.47 5.21
CA LYS A 149 0.28 -44.85 3.79
C LYS A 149 -0.67 -44.01 2.93
N GLU A 150 -1.69 -43.38 3.52
CA GLU A 150 -2.67 -42.57 2.78
C GLU A 150 -2.03 -41.32 2.14
N LEU A 151 -0.98 -40.76 2.75
CA LEU A 151 -0.29 -39.56 2.26
C LEU A 151 0.61 -39.82 1.03
N SER A 152 1.00 -41.08 0.77
CA SER A 152 1.85 -41.43 -0.38
C SER A 152 1.10 -41.41 -1.71
N THR A 153 -0.24 -41.33 -1.67
CA THR A 153 -1.11 -41.27 -2.86
C THR A 153 -1.41 -39.84 -3.34
N ILE A 154 -1.10 -38.83 -2.52
CA ILE A 154 -1.37 -37.43 -2.83
C ILE A 154 -0.18 -36.86 -3.63
N ASN A 155 -0.26 -36.89 -4.97
CA ASN A 155 0.78 -36.33 -5.83
C ASN A 155 0.53 -34.87 -6.25
N GLU A 156 -0.68 -34.36 -5.99
CA GLU A 156 -1.07 -33.01 -6.36
C GLU A 156 -1.84 -32.35 -5.22
N ILE A 157 -1.41 -31.15 -4.85
CA ILE A 157 -2.20 -30.26 -3.99
C ILE A 157 -2.94 -29.27 -4.90
N PHE A 158 -4.27 -29.24 -4.78
CA PHE A 158 -5.10 -28.28 -5.50
C PHE A 158 -5.24 -26.99 -4.68
N ILE A 159 -4.63 -25.90 -5.16
CA ILE A 159 -4.83 -24.56 -4.63
C ILE A 159 -5.90 -23.86 -5.46
N PRO A 160 -7.01 -23.40 -4.87
CA PRO A 160 -8.02 -22.65 -5.62
C PRO A 160 -7.39 -21.39 -6.21
N ALA A 161 -7.73 -21.09 -7.47
CA ALA A 161 -7.35 -19.84 -8.08
C ALA A 161 -7.91 -18.66 -7.26
N MET A 162 -7.26 -17.50 -7.34
CA MET A 162 -7.71 -16.32 -6.63
C MET A 162 -9.15 -15.96 -7.03
N GLY A 163 -10.02 -15.76 -6.05
CA GLY A 163 -11.38 -15.25 -6.23
C GLY A 163 -11.45 -13.75 -6.46
N ASN A 164 -12.66 -13.19 -6.45
CA ASN A 164 -12.83 -11.73 -6.42
C ASN A 164 -12.94 -11.27 -4.97
N ILE A 165 -12.27 -10.18 -4.63
CA ILE A 165 -12.38 -9.51 -3.33
C ILE A 165 -13.05 -8.16 -3.55
N THR A 166 -14.04 -7.83 -2.74
CA THR A 166 -14.58 -6.47 -2.64
C THR A 166 -14.63 -6.06 -1.17
N TYR A 167 -14.35 -4.79 -0.92
CA TYR A 167 -14.42 -4.16 0.39
C TYR A 167 -15.03 -2.78 0.21
N ASP A 168 -16.18 -2.58 0.82
CA ASP A 168 -16.90 -1.31 0.81
C ASP A 168 -16.98 -0.80 2.26
N PHE A 169 -16.57 0.44 2.45
CA PHE A 169 -16.62 1.16 3.70
C PHE A 169 -17.33 2.48 3.46
N SER A 170 -18.33 2.76 4.28
CA SER A 170 -19.02 4.04 4.31
C SER A 170 -19.17 4.48 5.75
N PHE A 171 -18.69 5.68 6.06
CA PHE A 171 -18.93 6.33 7.33
C PHE A 171 -19.54 7.69 7.06
N LYS A 172 -20.75 7.92 7.54
CA LYS A 172 -21.46 9.17 7.39
C LYS A 172 -21.77 9.74 8.75
N SER A 173 -21.57 11.04 8.91
CA SER A 173 -21.94 11.80 10.09
C SER A 173 -22.40 13.19 9.68
N SER A 174 -22.80 14.00 10.65
CA SER A 174 -23.13 15.42 10.50
C SER A 174 -21.98 16.24 9.87
N VAL A 175 -20.72 15.88 10.11
CA VAL A 175 -19.54 16.68 9.72
C VAL A 175 -18.67 16.05 8.63
N ILE A 176 -18.75 14.73 8.48
CA ILE A 176 -17.93 13.98 7.53
C ILE A 176 -18.70 12.83 6.90
N THR A 177 -18.51 12.66 5.59
CA THR A 177 -18.79 11.43 4.86
C THR A 177 -17.49 10.88 4.29
N LEU A 178 -17.15 9.64 4.64
CA LEU A 178 -16.03 8.88 4.10
C LEU A 178 -16.56 7.67 3.36
N ASN A 179 -16.12 7.48 2.12
CA ASN A 179 -16.42 6.29 1.35
C ASN A 179 -15.12 5.69 0.83
N THR A 180 -14.92 4.40 1.04
CA THR A 180 -13.79 3.65 0.49
C THR A 180 -14.31 2.37 -0.16
N ASN A 181 -13.99 2.15 -1.42
CA ASN A 181 -14.36 0.97 -2.19
C ASN A 181 -13.07 0.38 -2.74
N VAL A 182 -12.82 -0.89 -2.47
CA VAL A 182 -11.66 -1.62 -2.93
C VAL A 182 -12.15 -2.88 -3.57
N GLY A 183 -11.56 -3.26 -4.70
CA GLY A 183 -11.73 -4.63 -5.13
C GLY A 183 -10.68 -5.13 -6.09
N LEU A 184 -10.54 -6.44 -6.05
CA LEU A 184 -9.58 -7.22 -6.81
C LEU A 184 -10.36 -8.28 -7.57
N PHE A 185 -10.39 -8.19 -8.88
CA PHE A 185 -11.13 -9.10 -9.75
C PHE A 185 -10.17 -9.99 -10.53
N ASN A 186 -10.36 -11.30 -10.42
CA ASN A 186 -9.63 -12.28 -11.22
C ASN A 186 -10.52 -12.80 -12.36
N GLN A 187 -10.50 -12.11 -13.50
CA GLN A 187 -11.22 -12.51 -14.72
C GLN A 187 -10.21 -12.89 -15.83
N SER A 188 -10.41 -12.44 -17.07
CA SER A 188 -9.38 -12.56 -18.13
C SER A 188 -8.09 -11.83 -17.76
N ASP A 189 -8.24 -10.63 -17.23
CA ASP A 189 -7.18 -9.82 -16.61
C ASP A 189 -7.38 -9.80 -15.09
N ILE A 190 -6.29 -9.56 -14.35
CA ILE A 190 -6.39 -9.26 -12.92
C ILE A 190 -6.54 -7.74 -12.80
N VAL A 191 -7.62 -7.27 -12.19
CA VAL A 191 -7.91 -5.84 -12.04
C VAL A 191 -8.07 -5.50 -10.57
N ALA A 192 -7.21 -4.65 -10.05
CA ALA A 192 -7.39 -3.97 -8.79
C ALA A 192 -7.99 -2.58 -9.04
N HIS A 193 -8.99 -2.20 -8.25
CA HIS A 193 -9.53 -0.85 -8.21
C HIS A 193 -9.65 -0.41 -6.75
N PHE A 194 -9.43 0.89 -6.54
CA PHE A 194 -9.44 1.54 -5.24
C PHE A 194 -10.05 2.93 -5.44
N LEU A 195 -11.07 3.26 -4.66
CA LEU A 195 -11.69 4.57 -4.63
C LEU A 195 -11.89 4.95 -3.17
N SER A 196 -11.24 6.02 -2.72
CA SER A 196 -11.48 6.61 -1.41
C SER A 196 -11.85 8.07 -1.57
N SER A 197 -12.87 8.53 -0.87
CA SER A 197 -13.32 9.91 -0.93
C SER A 197 -13.79 10.41 0.42
N SER A 198 -13.61 11.70 0.65
CA SER A 198 -14.10 12.41 1.82
C SER A 198 -14.88 13.65 1.40
N VAL A 199 -16.06 13.81 1.98
CA VAL A 199 -16.82 15.05 2.00
C VAL A 199 -16.83 15.54 3.45
N PHE A 200 -16.12 16.62 3.72
CA PHE A 200 -15.94 17.21 5.04
C PHE A 200 -16.43 18.66 5.05
N VAL A 201 -16.92 19.15 6.19
CA VAL A 201 -17.38 20.55 6.36
C VAL A 201 -16.28 21.57 6.06
N ILE A 202 -15.01 21.21 6.30
CA ILE A 202 -13.82 21.97 5.93
C ILE A 202 -13.32 21.51 4.56
N ASP A 203 -13.39 22.37 3.55
CA ASP A 203 -12.95 22.10 2.18
C ASP A 203 -11.54 21.52 2.08
N ALA A 204 -10.64 21.90 2.99
CA ALA A 204 -9.26 21.41 3.01
C ALA A 204 -9.15 19.90 3.19
N LEU A 205 -10.14 19.29 3.84
CA LEU A 205 -10.19 17.87 4.14
C LEU A 205 -11.01 17.07 3.12
N GLN A 206 -11.66 17.73 2.16
CA GLN A 206 -12.35 17.06 1.07
C GLN A 206 -11.34 16.48 0.09
N TYR A 207 -11.46 15.21 -0.24
CA TYR A 207 -10.57 14.58 -1.22
C TYR A 207 -11.26 13.48 -2.02
N LYS A 208 -10.69 13.17 -3.18
CA LYS A 208 -11.01 12.00 -3.99
C LYS A 208 -9.71 11.34 -4.44
N LEU A 209 -9.52 10.08 -4.09
CA LEU A 209 -8.36 9.27 -4.41
C LEU A 209 -8.83 8.03 -5.17
N GLU A 210 -8.41 7.90 -6.43
CA GLU A 210 -8.78 6.79 -7.32
C GLU A 210 -7.53 6.08 -7.81
N GLY A 211 -7.51 4.76 -7.71
CA GLY A 211 -6.43 3.91 -8.19
C GLY A 211 -6.98 2.73 -8.98
N THR A 212 -6.36 2.42 -10.10
CA THR A 212 -6.61 1.18 -10.84
C THR A 212 -5.30 0.54 -11.23
N SER A 213 -5.23 -0.78 -11.16
CA SER A 213 -4.09 -1.56 -11.64
C SER A 213 -4.59 -2.78 -12.39
N ARG A 214 -4.07 -3.02 -13.58
CA ARG A 214 -4.53 -4.06 -14.49
C ARG A 214 -3.35 -4.88 -14.99
N LEU A 215 -3.40 -6.19 -14.74
CA LEU A 215 -2.47 -7.17 -15.28
C LEU A 215 -3.15 -8.00 -16.38
N THR A 216 -2.80 -7.70 -17.63
CA THR A 216 -3.26 -8.43 -18.80
C THR A 216 -2.34 -9.63 -19.10
N ARG A 217 -2.96 -10.79 -19.40
CA ARG A 217 -2.27 -12.09 -19.55
C ARG A 217 -2.34 -12.69 -20.96
N LYS A 218 -3.39 -12.39 -21.74
CA LYS A 218 -3.74 -13.16 -22.96
C LYS A 218 -2.83 -12.95 -24.19
N ARG A 219 -2.01 -11.88 -24.25
CA ARG A 219 -1.23 -11.52 -25.46
C ARG A 219 0.20 -11.04 -25.12
N GLY A 220 0.75 -11.55 -24.03
CA GLY A 220 1.91 -10.97 -23.36
C GLY A 220 1.50 -10.38 -22.01
N TRP A 221 2.50 -10.06 -21.20
CA TRP A 221 2.29 -9.51 -19.86
C TRP A 221 2.25 -7.99 -19.98
N LYS A 222 1.15 -7.37 -19.55
CA LYS A 222 1.06 -5.91 -19.47
C LYS A 222 0.52 -5.54 -18.10
N LEU A 223 1.29 -4.74 -17.36
CA LEU A 223 0.86 -4.12 -16.11
C LEU A 223 0.65 -2.64 -16.38
N ALA A 224 -0.57 -2.17 -16.22
CA ALA A 224 -0.93 -0.76 -16.31
C ALA A 224 -1.49 -0.29 -14.96
N THR A 225 -1.02 0.83 -14.45
CA THR A 225 -1.46 1.40 -13.18
C THR A 225 -1.78 2.87 -13.40
N ALA A 226 -2.94 3.31 -12.90
CA ALA A 226 -3.36 4.71 -12.89
C ALA A 226 -3.78 5.09 -11.47
N LEU A 227 -3.26 6.20 -10.96
CA LEU A 227 -3.59 6.75 -9.64
C LEU A 227 -3.89 8.23 -9.79
N SER A 228 -4.94 8.73 -9.14
CA SER A 228 -5.30 10.15 -9.13
C SER A 228 -5.75 10.61 -7.77
N LEU A 229 -5.29 11.78 -7.36
CA LEU A 229 -5.69 12.48 -6.14
C LEU A 229 -6.25 13.84 -6.55
N SER A 230 -7.42 14.18 -6.03
CA SER A 230 -8.04 15.49 -6.18
C SER A 230 -8.39 16.04 -4.80
N ASN A 231 -7.90 17.25 -4.54
CA ASN A 231 -8.20 18.07 -3.38
C ASN A 231 -8.08 19.54 -3.80
N LYS A 232 -8.76 20.45 -3.09
CA LYS A 232 -8.75 21.89 -3.38
C LYS A 232 -7.34 22.51 -3.48
N PHE A 233 -6.39 21.98 -2.71
CA PHE A 233 -5.04 22.54 -2.60
C PHE A 233 -3.98 21.69 -3.32
N VAL A 234 -4.26 20.42 -3.57
CA VAL A 234 -3.32 19.49 -4.20
C VAL A 234 -4.06 18.56 -5.15
N GLU A 235 -3.59 18.49 -6.39
CA GLU A 235 -4.03 17.50 -7.37
C GLU A 235 -2.82 16.70 -7.82
N GLY A 236 -3.00 15.42 -8.13
CA GLY A 236 -1.93 14.61 -8.69
C GLY A 236 -2.47 13.46 -9.52
N SER A 237 -1.72 13.07 -10.54
CA SER A 237 -1.99 11.85 -11.30
C SER A 237 -0.69 11.08 -11.55
N HIS A 238 -0.79 9.76 -11.63
CA HIS A 238 0.31 8.89 -11.94
C HIS A 238 -0.19 7.74 -12.81
N ASP A 239 0.29 7.69 -14.05
CA ASP A 239 -0.01 6.65 -15.01
C ASP A 239 1.28 5.92 -15.36
N SER A 240 1.30 4.60 -15.20
CA SER A 240 2.42 3.76 -15.59
C SER A 240 1.95 2.56 -16.39
N THR A 241 2.80 2.14 -17.32
CA THR A 241 2.56 0.93 -18.11
C THR A 241 3.90 0.26 -18.35
N ILE A 242 3.98 -1.03 -18.05
CA ILE A 242 5.05 -1.91 -18.51
C ILE A 242 4.42 -3.06 -19.30
N SER A 243 4.96 -3.32 -20.49
CA SER A 243 4.47 -4.39 -21.35
C SER A 243 5.63 -5.22 -21.89
N LEU A 244 5.46 -6.53 -21.82
CA LEU A 244 6.35 -7.54 -22.35
C LEU A 244 5.61 -8.31 -23.43
N ILE A 245 5.97 -8.06 -24.68
CA ILE A 245 5.38 -8.69 -25.86
C ILE A 245 6.48 -9.39 -26.63
N LYS A 246 6.50 -10.73 -26.58
CA LYS A 246 7.55 -11.59 -27.16
C LYS A 246 8.94 -11.21 -26.63
N LYS A 247 9.78 -10.58 -27.45
CA LYS A 247 11.14 -10.13 -27.11
C LYS A 247 11.23 -8.61 -26.83
N ASN A 248 10.12 -7.88 -26.99
CA ASN A 248 10.10 -6.43 -26.83
C ASN A 248 9.52 -6.07 -25.46
N ILE A 249 10.18 -5.13 -24.79
CA ILE A 249 9.73 -4.49 -23.57
C ILE A 249 9.42 -3.03 -23.92
N GLU A 250 8.27 -2.55 -23.47
CA GLU A 250 7.90 -1.13 -23.50
C GLU A 250 7.49 -0.69 -22.11
N ALA A 251 8.03 0.43 -21.65
CA ALA A 251 7.71 1.02 -20.37
C ALA A 251 7.39 2.51 -20.55
N SER A 252 6.40 3.00 -19.82
CA SER A 252 6.06 4.43 -19.78
C SER A 252 5.57 4.79 -18.39
N VAL A 253 5.89 6.00 -17.94
CA VAL A 253 5.45 6.58 -16.68
C VAL A 253 5.15 8.05 -16.93
N THR A 254 3.99 8.52 -16.52
CA THR A 254 3.59 9.94 -16.53
C THR A 254 3.13 10.30 -15.12
N THR A 255 3.76 11.28 -14.50
CA THR A 255 3.38 11.78 -13.19
C THR A 255 3.09 13.27 -13.30
N THR A 256 1.95 13.70 -12.77
CA THR A 256 1.61 15.12 -12.64
C THR A 256 1.30 15.41 -11.19
N ALA A 257 1.73 16.58 -10.73
CA ALA A 257 1.36 17.11 -9.42
C ALA A 257 1.13 18.61 -9.55
N LYS A 258 0.03 19.08 -8.99
CA LYS A 258 -0.32 20.49 -8.93
C LYS A 258 -0.57 20.88 -7.49
N VAL A 259 0.00 21.99 -7.08
CA VAL A 259 -0.22 22.58 -5.76
C VAL A 259 -0.83 23.95 -5.97
N HIS A 260 -1.92 24.21 -5.26
CA HIS A 260 -2.68 25.45 -5.30
C HIS A 260 -2.89 25.97 -3.88
N LEU A 261 -1.88 26.65 -3.34
CA LEU A 261 -1.96 27.34 -2.06
C LEU A 261 -2.06 28.85 -2.31
N PRO A 262 -2.60 29.65 -1.35
CA PRO A 262 -2.71 31.10 -1.50
C PRO A 262 -1.39 31.81 -1.83
N ILE A 263 -0.28 31.33 -1.26
CA ILE A 263 1.06 31.91 -1.43
C ILE A 263 1.91 31.17 -2.47
N LEU A 264 1.46 30.02 -2.97
CA LEU A 264 2.27 29.13 -3.79
C LEU A 264 1.43 28.33 -4.77
N ARG A 265 1.77 28.46 -6.05
CA ARG A 265 1.26 27.60 -7.12
C ARG A 265 2.42 26.83 -7.72
N MET A 266 2.27 25.52 -7.86
CA MET A 266 3.27 24.69 -8.52
C MET A 266 2.59 23.73 -9.48
N ASN A 267 3.22 23.48 -10.63
CA ASN A 267 2.86 22.43 -11.57
C ASN A 267 4.13 21.62 -11.86
N PHE A 268 4.10 20.35 -11.52
CA PHE A 268 5.14 19.39 -11.83
C PHE A 268 4.59 18.37 -12.81
N LYS A 269 5.34 18.09 -13.86
CA LYS A 269 5.05 17.07 -14.86
C LYS A 269 6.33 16.27 -15.11
N GLN A 270 6.23 14.96 -15.05
CA GLN A 270 7.31 14.05 -15.37
C GLN A 270 6.81 12.99 -16.35
N GLU A 271 7.55 12.77 -17.41
CA GLU A 271 7.29 11.74 -18.41
C GLU A 271 8.56 10.92 -18.60
N LEU A 272 8.43 9.60 -18.54
CA LEU A 272 9.48 8.65 -18.83
C LEU A 272 8.92 7.65 -19.83
N SER A 273 9.66 7.35 -20.89
CA SER A 273 9.31 6.27 -21.81
C SER A 273 10.54 5.54 -22.30
N GLY A 274 10.43 4.23 -22.44
CA GLY A 274 11.49 3.38 -22.94
C GLY A 274 10.95 2.21 -23.75
N ASN A 275 11.69 1.78 -24.76
CA ASN A 275 11.37 0.57 -25.50
C ASN A 275 12.64 -0.17 -25.95
N THR A 276 12.51 -1.48 -26.15
CA THR A 276 13.59 -2.36 -26.63
C THR A 276 13.31 -2.90 -28.04
N LYS A 277 12.60 -2.15 -28.89
CA LYS A 277 12.36 -2.53 -30.30
C LYS A 277 13.67 -2.52 -31.09
N SER A 278 13.59 -2.62 -32.43
CA SER A 278 14.76 -2.54 -33.32
C SER A 278 15.64 -1.31 -33.11
N LYS A 279 15.08 -0.22 -32.57
CA LYS A 279 15.79 0.99 -32.12
C LYS A 279 15.48 1.23 -30.64
N PRO A 280 16.27 0.65 -29.71
CA PRO A 280 16.11 0.90 -28.28
C PRO A 280 16.26 2.38 -27.94
N THR A 281 15.28 2.93 -27.23
CA THR A 281 15.30 4.33 -26.80
C THR A 281 14.85 4.44 -25.35
N LEU A 282 15.39 5.43 -24.64
CA LEU A 282 14.94 5.89 -23.34
C LEU A 282 14.81 7.41 -23.38
N SER A 283 13.67 7.96 -22.96
CA SER A 283 13.44 9.39 -22.90
C SER A 283 12.82 9.80 -21.58
N SER A 284 13.34 10.86 -20.97
CA SER A 284 12.82 11.48 -19.75
C SER A 284 12.55 12.96 -20.03
N SER A 285 11.41 13.46 -19.58
CA SER A 285 11.03 14.87 -19.61
C SER A 285 10.52 15.25 -18.23
N THR A 286 11.01 16.36 -17.68
CA THR A 286 10.56 16.90 -16.39
C THR A 286 10.31 18.39 -16.58
N GLU A 287 9.13 18.85 -16.18
CA GLU A 287 8.73 20.24 -16.24
C GLU A 287 8.26 20.65 -14.85
N LEU A 288 8.82 21.73 -14.31
CA LEU A 288 8.41 22.33 -13.05
C LEU A 288 8.11 23.81 -13.30
N LYS A 289 6.89 24.24 -13.02
CA LYS A 289 6.51 25.65 -13.01
C LYS A 289 6.10 26.02 -11.61
N TYR A 290 6.61 27.13 -11.10
CA TYR A 290 6.25 27.63 -9.78
C TYR A 290 5.94 29.13 -9.81
N ASP A 291 5.03 29.55 -8.94
CA ASP A 291 4.62 30.94 -8.76
C ASP A 291 4.37 31.15 -7.26
N PHE A 292 5.33 31.77 -6.59
CA PHE A 292 5.31 32.10 -5.18
C PHE A 292 5.10 33.61 -5.02
N ASN A 293 4.14 33.97 -4.16
CA ASN A 293 3.85 35.36 -3.84
C ASN A 293 3.40 35.48 -2.39
N SER A 294 4.20 36.16 -1.58
CA SER A 294 3.86 36.43 -0.18
C SER A 294 4.00 37.91 0.13
N SER A 295 2.86 38.58 0.31
CA SER A 295 2.80 39.98 0.73
C SER A 295 3.43 40.20 2.11
N LYS A 296 3.31 39.22 3.02
CA LYS A 296 3.92 39.26 4.36
C LYS A 296 5.45 39.26 4.32
N LEU A 297 6.03 38.60 3.32
CA LEU A 297 7.49 38.47 3.17
C LEU A 297 8.08 39.48 2.17
N TYR A 298 7.23 40.33 1.56
CA TYR A 298 7.60 41.25 0.48
C TYR A 298 8.45 40.55 -0.59
N SER A 299 8.06 39.31 -0.94
CA SER A 299 8.83 38.42 -1.79
C SER A 299 7.96 37.71 -2.80
N THR A 300 8.43 37.68 -4.04
CA THR A 300 7.84 36.97 -5.16
C THR A 300 8.90 36.16 -5.87
N ALA A 301 8.54 34.98 -6.38
CA ALA A 301 9.41 34.13 -7.17
C ALA A 301 8.57 33.31 -8.14
N LYS A 302 8.78 33.49 -9.43
CA LYS A 302 8.13 32.77 -10.50
C LYS A 302 9.18 32.24 -11.45
N GLY A 303 9.02 31.01 -11.89
CA GLY A 303 9.97 30.42 -12.82
C GLY A 303 9.48 29.11 -13.38
N ALA A 304 10.18 28.64 -14.40
CA ALA A 304 10.02 27.33 -14.96
C ALA A 304 11.38 26.62 -15.07
N VAL A 305 11.37 25.31 -14.92
CA VAL A 305 12.52 24.43 -15.16
C VAL A 305 12.04 23.27 -16.02
N ASP A 306 12.59 23.17 -17.22
CA ASP A 306 12.36 22.08 -18.14
C ASP A 306 13.66 21.30 -18.30
N HIS A 307 13.59 19.98 -18.15
CA HIS A 307 14.70 19.07 -18.36
C HIS A 307 14.27 17.93 -19.28
N LYS A 308 15.09 17.63 -20.28
CA LYS A 308 14.89 16.51 -21.20
C LYS A 308 16.16 15.71 -21.33
N LEU A 309 16.03 14.39 -21.31
CA LEU A 309 17.09 13.42 -21.56
C LEU A 309 16.58 12.45 -22.62
N SER A 310 17.36 12.23 -23.67
CA SER A 310 17.15 11.19 -24.66
C SER A 310 18.38 10.28 -24.72
N LEU A 311 18.15 8.99 -24.82
CA LEU A 311 19.17 7.98 -25.05
C LEU A 311 18.68 7.06 -26.15
N GLU A 312 19.56 6.80 -27.10
CA GLU A 312 19.32 5.87 -28.19
C GLU A 312 20.53 4.94 -28.33
N ALA A 313 20.26 3.64 -28.44
CA ALA A 313 21.29 2.61 -28.51
C ALA A 313 21.01 1.66 -29.68
N LEU A 314 21.80 1.78 -30.74
CA LEU A 314 21.80 0.86 -31.89
C LEU A 314 23.13 0.09 -31.94
N THR A 315 23.17 -0.98 -32.73
CA THR A 315 24.41 -1.75 -32.95
C THR A 315 25.50 -0.91 -33.64
N SER A 316 25.11 0.09 -34.43
CA SER A 316 26.01 0.96 -35.18
C SER A 316 26.43 2.22 -34.43
N TYR A 317 25.63 2.68 -33.46
CA TYR A 317 25.93 3.86 -32.67
C TYR A 317 25.15 3.92 -31.36
N PHE A 318 25.66 4.74 -30.45
CA PHE A 318 25.07 5.07 -29.18
C PHE A 318 25.03 6.59 -29.04
N SER A 319 23.89 7.17 -28.64
CA SER A 319 23.74 8.60 -28.44
C SER A 319 22.98 8.93 -27.15
N ILE A 320 23.48 9.94 -26.44
CA ILE A 320 22.81 10.54 -25.28
C ILE A 320 22.72 12.04 -25.54
N GLU A 321 21.54 12.63 -25.35
CA GLU A 321 21.33 14.07 -25.38
C GLU A 321 20.59 14.50 -24.13
N SER A 322 21.04 15.60 -23.54
CA SER A 322 20.47 16.20 -22.33
C SER A 322 20.29 17.69 -22.58
N SER A 323 19.14 18.23 -22.20
CA SER A 323 18.88 19.66 -22.25
C SER A 323 18.16 20.11 -20.99
N THR A 324 18.59 21.25 -20.46
CA THR A 324 17.97 21.89 -19.30
C THR A 324 17.74 23.35 -19.63
N LYS A 325 16.53 23.84 -19.40
CA LYS A 325 16.18 25.25 -19.49
C LYS A 325 15.55 25.66 -18.17
N GLY A 326 15.99 26.76 -17.61
CA GLY A 326 15.46 27.30 -16.38
C GLY A 326 15.35 28.81 -16.47
N ASP A 327 14.26 29.37 -15.98
CA ASP A 327 14.09 30.80 -15.80
C ASP A 327 13.54 31.10 -14.41
N ILE A 328 13.89 32.28 -13.92
CA ILE A 328 13.36 32.83 -12.68
C ILE A 328 13.19 34.33 -12.82
N LYS A 329 12.10 34.83 -12.23
CA LYS A 329 11.76 36.23 -12.06
C LYS A 329 11.15 36.42 -10.68
N GLY A 330 11.52 37.47 -9.98
CA GLY A 330 10.91 37.74 -8.69
C GLY A 330 11.33 39.07 -8.10
N SER A 331 10.98 39.26 -6.84
CA SER A 331 11.42 40.40 -6.05
C SER A 331 11.65 39.99 -4.60
N VAL A 332 12.58 40.67 -3.92
CA VAL A 332 12.79 40.58 -2.47
C VAL A 332 12.90 42.00 -1.92
N LEU A 333 12.07 42.37 -0.95
CA LEU A 333 12.05 43.73 -0.37
C LEU A 333 11.96 44.81 -1.46
N LEU A 334 11.10 44.58 -2.47
CA LEU A 334 10.89 45.45 -3.64
C LEU A 334 12.08 45.56 -4.63
N ARG A 335 13.16 44.79 -4.45
CA ARG A 335 14.23 44.68 -5.44
C ARG A 335 13.94 43.52 -6.39
N GLU A 336 13.78 43.84 -7.66
CA GLU A 336 13.54 42.84 -8.71
C GLU A 336 14.81 42.07 -9.05
N TYR A 337 14.64 40.80 -9.38
CA TYR A 337 15.69 39.96 -9.93
C TYR A 337 15.09 39.09 -11.04
N SER A 338 15.92 38.76 -12.02
CA SER A 338 15.58 37.81 -13.07
C SER A 338 16.85 37.11 -13.54
N GLY A 339 16.70 35.89 -14.04
CA GLY A 339 17.79 35.17 -14.67
C GLY A 339 17.25 34.00 -15.48
N SER A 340 18.03 33.59 -16.47
CA SER A 340 17.76 32.38 -17.26
C SER A 340 19.04 31.59 -17.49
N VAL A 341 18.91 30.27 -17.54
CA VAL A 341 19.98 29.33 -17.86
C VAL A 341 19.47 28.30 -18.86
N ALA A 342 20.25 28.05 -19.89
CA ALA A 342 20.06 26.96 -20.82
C ALA A 342 21.35 26.16 -20.95
N SER A 343 21.23 24.83 -20.87
CA SER A 343 22.33 23.90 -21.07
C SER A 343 21.91 22.80 -22.03
N GLU A 344 22.78 22.47 -22.96
CA GLU A 344 22.63 21.34 -23.88
C GLU A 344 23.93 20.53 -23.83
N ALA A 345 23.82 19.22 -23.68
CA ALA A 345 24.94 18.29 -23.68
C ALA A 345 24.59 17.09 -24.55
N SER A 346 25.49 16.70 -25.44
CA SER A 346 25.29 15.55 -26.33
C SER A 346 26.55 14.71 -26.39
N THR A 347 26.43 13.39 -26.34
CA THR A 347 27.51 12.45 -26.63
C THR A 347 27.05 11.44 -27.66
N TYR A 348 27.89 11.21 -28.68
CA TYR A 348 27.67 10.27 -29.75
C TYR A 348 28.89 9.37 -29.89
N LEU A 349 28.66 8.06 -29.97
CA LEU A 349 29.69 7.03 -30.10
C LEU A 349 29.34 6.10 -31.26
N ASN A 350 30.29 5.83 -32.14
CA ASN A 350 30.16 4.81 -33.17
C ASN A 350 31.52 4.10 -33.41
N ALA A 351 31.56 3.16 -34.36
CA ALA A 351 32.78 2.43 -34.71
C ALA A 351 33.94 3.32 -35.22
N LYS A 352 33.67 4.57 -35.63
CA LYS A 352 34.68 5.52 -36.13
C LYS A 352 35.23 6.44 -35.04
N GLY A 353 34.66 6.45 -33.83
CA GLY A 353 35.11 7.25 -32.70
C GLY A 353 33.97 7.82 -31.85
N SER A 354 34.35 8.70 -30.91
CA SER A 354 33.43 9.43 -30.02
C SER A 354 33.40 10.93 -30.35
N ARG A 355 32.25 11.56 -30.14
CA ARG A 355 32.05 13.01 -30.21
C ARG A 355 31.19 13.45 -29.05
N SER A 356 31.63 14.49 -28.33
CA SER A 356 30.86 15.09 -27.24
C SER A 356 30.81 16.61 -27.42
N SER A 357 29.67 17.21 -27.10
CA SER A 357 29.47 18.65 -27.15
C SER A 357 28.72 19.12 -25.91
N VAL A 358 29.07 20.30 -25.42
CA VAL A 358 28.39 20.97 -24.31
C VAL A 358 28.23 22.44 -24.66
N LYS A 359 27.04 22.97 -24.45
CA LYS A 359 26.68 24.37 -24.63
C LYS A 359 26.01 24.86 -23.36
N LEU A 360 26.46 26.00 -22.86
CA LEU A 360 25.90 26.67 -21.69
C LEU A 360 25.64 28.13 -22.03
N GLN A 361 24.44 28.61 -21.72
CA GLN A 361 24.01 29.99 -21.91
C GLN A 361 23.33 30.46 -20.63
N GLY A 362 23.65 31.66 -20.17
CA GLY A 362 23.00 32.31 -19.05
C GLY A 362 22.82 33.79 -19.34
N ALA A 363 21.73 34.38 -18.83
CA ALA A 363 21.41 35.80 -18.97
C ALA A 363 20.76 36.34 -17.70
#